data_AF-H1SH22-F1
#
_entry.id   AF-H1SH22-F1
#
_cell.length_a   1.000
_cell.length_b   1.000
_cell.length_c   1.000
_cell.angle_alpha   90.00
_cell.angle_beta   90.00
_cell.angle_gamma   90.00
#
_symmetry.space_group_name_H-M   'P 1'
#
loop_
_entity.id
_entity.type
_entity.pdbx_description
1 polymer ?
#
loop_
_entity_poly.entity_id
_entity_poly.type
_entity_poly.pdbx_seq_one_letter_code
_entity_poly.pdbx_strand_id
1 'polypeptide(L)'
;MLVAPSVAVPTPRIASVAQDAAQAVRVTTSLLRANRCISYLGLPAVSLPVGFTPDGLPVGLQLIGRPWAEGALLAACAAFQQATHWHQIEPVLDGPEVAGIGAEPGNG
;
A
#
# COMPACT_ATOMS: atom_id res chain seq x y z
N MET A 1 20.95 0.02 -0.15
CA MET A 1 19.53 0.13 -0.50
C MET A 1 18.89 -1.22 -0.21
N LEU A 2 17.83 -1.25 0.57
CA LEU A 2 17.08 -2.48 0.85
C LEU A 2 15.78 -2.46 0.05
N VAL A 3 15.34 -3.64 -0.38
CA VAL A 3 14.13 -3.85 -1.16
C VAL A 3 13.22 -4.78 -0.37
N ALA A 4 11.97 -4.38 -0.15
CA ALA A 4 10.99 -5.17 0.58
C ALA A 4 9.60 -5.00 -0.05
N PRO A 5 8.68 -5.98 0.07
CA PRO A 5 7.30 -5.77 -0.32
C PRO A 5 6.66 -4.67 0.52
N SER A 6 5.84 -3.80 -0.10
CA SER A 6 5.19 -2.68 0.61
C SER A 6 4.08 -3.17 1.56
N VAL A 7 3.42 -4.28 1.20
CA VAL A 7 2.48 -5.02 2.05
C VAL A 7 2.68 -6.51 1.81
N ALA A 8 2.60 -7.32 2.87
CA ALA A 8 2.86 -8.76 2.81
C ALA A 8 1.59 -9.61 2.64
N VAL A 9 0.43 -8.96 2.47
CA VAL A 9 -0.88 -9.61 2.32
C VAL A 9 -1.62 -8.96 1.15
N PRO A 10 -2.43 -9.73 0.38
CA PRO A 10 -3.30 -9.19 -0.65
C PRO A 10 -4.28 -8.17 -0.07
N THR A 11 -4.75 -7.24 -0.90
CA THR A 11 -5.74 -6.22 -0.51
C THR A 11 -6.97 -6.88 0.11
N PRO A 12 -7.25 -6.68 1.42
CA PRO A 12 -8.39 -7.29 2.08
C PRO A 12 -9.69 -6.66 1.57
N ARG A 13 -10.76 -7.46 1.48
CA ARG A 13 -12.09 -6.93 1.15
C ARG A 13 -12.66 -6.15 2.32
N ILE A 14 -13.25 -4.99 2.07
CA ILE A 14 -13.81 -4.12 3.11
C ILE A 14 -14.84 -4.85 4.00
N ALA A 15 -15.71 -5.66 3.38
CA ALA A 15 -16.71 -6.45 4.10
C ALA A 15 -16.11 -7.44 5.12
N SER A 16 -14.88 -7.91 4.88
CA SER A 16 -14.19 -8.87 5.77
C SER A 16 -13.52 -8.23 6.98
N VAL A 17 -13.28 -6.91 6.95
CA VAL A 17 -12.61 -6.19 8.04
C VAL A 17 -13.55 -5.30 8.83
N ALA A 18 -14.68 -4.90 8.26
CA ALA A 18 -15.63 -4.00 8.93
C ALA A 18 -16.43 -4.65 10.06
N GLN A 19 -16.52 -5.99 10.09
CA GLN A 19 -17.45 -6.72 10.96
C GLN A 19 -16.84 -7.14 12.31
N ASP A 20 -15.52 -7.21 12.41
CA ASP A 20 -14.82 -7.69 13.61
C ASP A 20 -13.58 -6.83 13.90
N ALA A 21 -13.58 -6.14 15.04
CA ALA A 21 -12.48 -5.32 15.50
C ALA A 21 -11.19 -6.12 15.73
N ALA A 22 -11.28 -7.36 16.24
CA ALA A 22 -10.11 -8.22 16.43
C ALA A 22 -9.51 -8.61 15.08
N GLN A 23 -10.35 -8.92 14.08
CA GLN A 23 -9.92 -9.14 12.71
C GLN A 23 -9.29 -7.88 12.10
N ALA A 24 -9.91 -6.71 12.27
CA ALA A 24 -9.37 -5.44 11.79
C ALA A 24 -7.97 -5.15 12.35
N VAL A 25 -7.75 -5.38 13.66
CA VAL A 25 -6.42 -5.24 14.29
C VAL A 25 -5.42 -6.22 13.70
N ARG A 26 -5.80 -7.49 13.45
CA ARG A 26 -4.92 -8.50 12.85
C ARG A 26 -4.52 -8.15 11.42
N VAL A 27 -5.47 -7.71 10.60
CA VAL A 27 -5.21 -7.29 9.22
C VAL A 27 -4.32 -6.04 9.20
N THR A 28 -4.66 -5.04 10.01
CA THR A 28 -3.87 -3.79 10.14
C THR A 28 -2.45 -4.09 10.58
N THR A 29 -2.28 -4.95 11.59
CA THR A 29 -0.95 -5.37 12.05
C THR A 29 -0.18 -6.03 10.92
N SER A 30 -0.83 -6.87 10.11
CA SER A 30 -0.20 -7.57 8.99
C SER A 30 0.23 -6.62 7.86
N LEU A 31 -0.59 -5.61 7.55
CA LEU A 31 -0.26 -4.55 6.57
C LEU A 31 0.94 -3.72 7.02
N LEU A 32 1.01 -3.38 8.31
CA LEU A 32 2.05 -2.51 8.85
C LEU A 32 3.40 -3.20 9.09
N ARG A 33 3.47 -4.55 9.02
CA ARG A 33 4.68 -5.31 9.38
C ARG A 33 5.95 -4.83 8.69
N ALA A 34 5.90 -4.58 7.38
CA ALA A 34 7.06 -4.17 6.60
C ALA A 34 7.47 -2.70 6.83
N ASN A 35 6.52 -1.86 7.23
CA ASN A 35 6.74 -0.41 7.37
C ASN A 35 7.12 -0.02 8.81
N ARG A 36 6.60 -0.72 9.81
CA ARG A 36 6.72 -0.35 11.23
C ARG A 36 8.16 -0.09 11.69
N CYS A 37 9.10 -0.97 11.33
CA CYS A 37 10.50 -0.79 11.70
C CYS A 37 11.15 0.39 10.97
N ILE A 38 10.75 0.66 9.73
CA ILE A 38 11.32 1.73 8.91
C ILE A 38 10.87 3.10 9.43
N SER A 39 9.59 3.24 9.76
CA SER A 39 9.05 4.44 10.41
C SER A 39 9.71 4.66 11.77
N TYR A 40 9.93 3.60 12.56
CA TYR A 40 10.57 3.70 13.87
C TYR A 40 12.04 4.13 13.78
N LEU A 41 12.75 3.70 12.75
CA LEU A 41 14.17 4.03 12.53
C LEU A 41 14.37 5.37 11.81
N GLY A 42 13.30 6.07 11.42
CA GLY A 42 13.39 7.35 10.69
C GLY A 42 14.07 7.25 9.34
N LEU A 43 14.02 6.07 8.70
CA LEU A 43 14.67 5.83 7.42
C LEU A 43 13.80 6.35 6.26
N PRO A 44 14.40 6.94 5.21
CA PRO A 44 13.65 7.31 4.02
C PRO A 44 13.22 6.04 3.27
N ALA A 45 11.94 5.96 2.93
CA ALA A 45 11.39 4.86 2.15
C ALA A 45 10.34 5.34 1.16
N VAL A 46 10.29 4.72 -0.02
CA VAL A 46 9.33 5.01 -1.10
C VAL A 46 8.68 3.71 -1.55
N SER A 47 7.35 3.74 -1.72
CA SER A 47 6.59 2.63 -2.29
C SER A 47 6.29 2.88 -3.77
N LEU A 48 6.51 1.86 -4.60
CA LEU A 48 6.34 1.89 -6.06
C LEU A 48 5.42 0.74 -6.50
N PRO A 49 4.52 0.95 -7.47
CA PRO A 49 3.78 -0.14 -8.08
C PRO A 49 4.73 -0.97 -8.95
N VAL A 50 4.71 -2.30 -8.77
CA VAL A 50 5.59 -3.22 -9.51
C VAL A 50 4.82 -4.29 -10.29
N GLY A 51 3.49 -4.27 -10.21
CA GLY A 51 2.64 -5.21 -10.92
C GLY A 51 1.30 -5.40 -10.26
N PHE A 52 0.64 -6.49 -10.66
CA PHE A 52 -0.64 -6.94 -10.13
C PHE A 52 -0.56 -8.41 -9.74
N THR A 53 -1.38 -8.83 -8.78
CA THR A 53 -1.62 -10.25 -8.50
C THR A 53 -2.37 -10.89 -9.67
N PRO A 54 -2.41 -12.24 -9.78
CA PRO A 54 -3.24 -12.93 -10.76
C PRO A 54 -4.73 -12.54 -10.70
N ASP A 55 -5.20 -12.10 -9.52
CA ASP A 55 -6.56 -11.62 -9.28
C ASP A 55 -6.75 -10.12 -9.60
N GLY A 56 -5.75 -9.47 -10.21
CA GLY A 56 -5.81 -8.06 -10.62
C GLY A 56 -5.63 -7.05 -9.49
N LEU A 57 -5.12 -7.45 -8.31
CA LEU A 57 -4.87 -6.53 -7.20
C LEU A 57 -3.49 -5.88 -7.33
N PRO A 58 -3.33 -4.57 -7.07
CA PRO A 58 -2.05 -3.89 -7.19
C PRO A 58 -1.02 -4.44 -6.19
N VAL A 59 0.21 -4.65 -6.65
CA VAL A 59 1.36 -5.07 -5.84
C VAL A 59 2.37 -3.93 -5.76
N GLY A 60 2.70 -3.53 -4.53
CA GLY A 60 3.67 -2.48 -4.24
C GLY A 60 5.00 -3.02 -3.71
N LEU A 61 6.10 -2.40 -4.11
CA LEU A 61 7.45 -2.63 -3.61
C LEU A 61 7.95 -1.38 -2.89
N GLN A 62 8.57 -1.56 -1.73
CA GLN A 62 9.20 -0.50 -0.97
C GLN A 62 10.72 -0.51 -1.16
N LEU A 63 11.27 0.64 -1.55
CA LEU A 63 12.70 0.93 -1.54
C LEU A 63 13.05 1.69 -0.27
N ILE A 64 14.06 1.23 0.47
CA ILE A 64 14.52 1.83 1.72
C ILE A 64 15.94 2.35 1.53
N GLY A 65 16.11 3.65 1.74
CA GLY A 65 17.37 4.38 1.67
C GLY A 65 18.12 4.42 2.99
N ARG A 66 19.36 4.90 2.93
CA ARG A 66 20.13 5.29 4.12
C ARG A 66 19.61 6.65 4.62
N PRO A 67 19.83 7.01 5.90
CA PRO A 67 19.51 8.36 6.38
C PRO A 67 20.10 9.44 5.45
N TRP A 68 19.31 10.48 5.15
CA TRP A 68 19.67 11.61 4.29
C TRP A 68 20.00 11.26 2.82
N ALA A 69 19.54 10.10 2.34
CA ALA A 69 19.77 9.65 0.96
C ALA A 69 18.52 9.77 0.07
N GLU A 70 17.61 10.69 0.36
CA GLU A 70 16.33 10.88 -0.33
C GLU A 70 16.54 11.16 -1.83
N GLY A 71 17.56 11.96 -2.18
CA GLY A 71 17.86 12.27 -3.58
C GLY A 71 18.24 11.03 -4.39
N ALA A 72 19.06 10.14 -3.83
CA ALA A 72 19.45 8.88 -4.46
C ALA A 72 18.26 7.89 -4.54
N LEU A 73 17.41 7.89 -3.51
CA LEU A 73 16.21 7.05 -3.47
C LEU A 73 15.20 7.47 -4.54
N LEU A 74 14.94 8.78 -4.68
CA LEU A 74 14.06 9.33 -5.70
C LEU A 74 14.62 9.14 -7.12
N ALA A 75 15.93 9.29 -7.31
CA ALA A 75 16.56 9.00 -8.59
C ALA A 75 16.38 7.54 -9.02
N ALA A 76 16.53 6.60 -8.08
CA ALA A 76 16.26 5.17 -8.34
C ALA A 76 14.77 4.92 -8.66
N CYS A 77 13.85 5.59 -7.97
CA CYS A 77 12.42 5.52 -8.25
C CYS A 77 12.08 6.05 -9.65
N ALA A 78 12.65 7.19 -10.04
CA ALA A 78 12.45 7.79 -11.35
C ALA A 78 12.99 6.87 -12.47
N ALA A 79 14.18 6.30 -12.29
CA ALA A 79 14.73 5.33 -13.23
C ALA A 79 13.83 4.08 -13.36
N PHE A 80 13.28 3.58 -12.25
CA PHE A 80 12.34 2.46 -12.28
C PHE A 80 11.03 2.80 -13.01
N GLN A 81 10.47 3.98 -12.78
CA GLN A 81 9.28 4.45 -13.50
C GLN A 81 9.54 4.73 -14.98
N GLN A 82 10.74 5.15 -15.36
CA GLN A 82 11.09 5.28 -16.79
C GLN A 82 11.21 3.92 -17.48
N ALA A 83 11.63 2.89 -16.76
CA ALA A 83 11.76 1.53 -17.26
C ALA A 83 10.45 0.73 -17.21
N THR A 84 9.41 1.21 -16.52
CA THR A 84 8.16 0.47 -16.29
C THR A 84 6.92 1.34 -16.39
N HIS A 85 5.83 0.80 -16.91
CA HIS A 85 4.58 1.55 -17.10
C HIS A 85 3.54 1.26 -16.00
N TRP A 86 3.92 0.54 -14.94
CA TRP A 86 3.01 0.15 -13.85
C TRP A 86 2.31 1.34 -13.19
N HIS A 87 2.99 2.48 -13.15
CA HIS A 87 2.47 3.72 -12.59
C HIS A 87 1.42 4.42 -13.48
N GLN A 88 1.21 3.95 -14.72
CA GLN A 88 0.27 4.53 -15.70
C GLN A 88 -1.02 3.71 -15.80
N ILE A 89 -1.10 2.57 -15.12
CA ILE A 89 -2.26 1.69 -15.18
C ILE A 89 -3.29 2.18 -14.18
N GLU A 90 -4.40 2.71 -14.69
CA GLU A 90 -5.55 3.05 -13.87
C GLU A 90 -6.38 1.80 -13.57
N PRO A 91 -6.73 1.55 -12.30
CA PRO A 91 -7.61 0.44 -11.96
C PRO A 91 -9.03 0.72 -12.47
N VAL A 92 -9.62 -0.27 -13.13
CA VAL A 92 -11.04 -0.23 -13.51
C VAL A 92 -11.87 -0.27 -12.22
N LEU A 93 -12.69 0.75 -11.99
CA LEU A 93 -13.52 0.89 -10.78
C LEU A 93 -14.85 0.14 -10.83
N ASP A 94 -15.05 -0.77 -11.80
CA ASP A 94 -16.26 -1.61 -11.93
C ASP A 94 -16.30 -2.76 -10.89
N GLY A 95 -16.00 -2.43 -9.63
CA GLY A 95 -16.24 -3.31 -8.50
C GLY A 95 -17.74 -3.33 -8.13
N PRO A 96 -18.22 -4.38 -7.43
CA PRO A 96 -19.59 -4.40 -6.93
C PRO A 96 -19.86 -3.14 -6.09
N GLU A 97 -20.97 -2.46 -6.37
CA GLU A 97 -21.43 -1.26 -5.65
C GLU A 97 -21.23 -1.45 -4.14
N VAL A 98 -20.39 -0.60 -3.54
CA VAL A 98 -20.17 -0.55 -2.10
C VAL A 98 -21.45 -0.04 -1.44
N ALA A 99 -22.36 -0.95 -1.11
CA ALA A 99 -23.56 -0.64 -0.36
C ALA A 99 -23.19 0.01 0.99
N GLY A 100 -23.52 1.30 1.13
CA GLY A 100 -23.69 1.96 2.42
C GLY A 100 -22.44 2.52 3.10
N ILE A 101 -21.91 3.63 2.59
CA ILE A 101 -21.20 4.63 3.41
C ILE A 101 -21.89 5.98 3.21
N GLY A 102 -23.04 6.13 3.85
CA GLY A 102 -23.85 7.34 3.77
C GLY A 102 -25.06 7.28 4.69
N ALA A 103 -24.85 7.56 5.97
CA ALA A 103 -25.84 8.17 6.87
C ALA A 103 -25.15 8.50 8.19
N GLU A 104 -24.57 9.70 8.28
CA GLU A 104 -24.36 10.33 9.59
C GLU A 104 -25.76 10.65 10.16
N PRO A 105 -26.15 10.15 11.34
CA PRO A 105 -27.37 10.63 11.97
C PRO A 105 -27.15 12.08 12.40
N GLY A 106 -27.88 12.99 11.76
CA GLY A 106 -27.94 14.39 12.14
C GLY A 106 -28.30 14.53 13.62
N ASN A 107 -27.44 15.25 14.33
CA ASN A 107 -27.66 15.71 15.69
C ASN A 107 -28.90 16.63 15.73
N GLY A 108 -29.95 16.20 16.43
CA GLY A 108 -31.14 16.96 16.76
C GLY A 108 -31.42 16.88 18.25
#